data_AF-A0A941UG77-F1
#
_entry.id   AF-A0A941UG77-F1
#
_cell.length_a   1.000
_cell.length_b   1.000
_cell.length_c   1.000
_cell.angle_alpha   90.00
_cell.angle_beta   90.00
_cell.angle_gamma   90.00
#
_symmetry.space_group_name_H-M   'P 1'
#
loop_
_entity.id
_entity.type
_entity.pdbx_description
1 polymer ?
#
loop_
_entity_poly.entity_id
_entity_poly.type
_entity_poly.pdbx_seq_one_letter_code
_entity_poly.pdbx_strand_id
1 'polypeptide(L)'
;EGRLKSELDIPVFHDDQHGTAVVTLAALLNAVTLVGKNIAELKVVISGAGAAGTACCRIMKEVGISNIIVCDREGIIYRGRQRNMNQAKLWIAENTNPETIHGRLRDAMDKADVFIGVSVPGILSVSDIKRMSSNPIVFALANPEPEIAPEEASSFVRILATGRSDYPNQINNMLCFPGLFRGLLDSRAKAVNEEIKLAAANAIASCVDQRDLSEDYIVPSIFDRKVVAAVTAAVVDTAVRTGVSGKER
;
A
#
# COMPACT_ATOMS: atom_id res chain seq x y z
N GLU A 1 -14.07 -10.40 7.81
CA GLU A 1 -13.40 -9.42 8.70
C GLU A 1 -14.39 -8.46 9.36
N GLY A 2 -15.17 -7.67 8.59
CA GLY A 2 -16.09 -6.66 9.16
C GLY A 2 -17.01 -7.18 10.28
N ARG A 3 -17.66 -8.33 10.09
CA ARG A 3 -18.47 -8.99 11.12
C ARG A 3 -17.69 -9.29 12.42
N LEU A 4 -16.48 -9.81 12.31
CA LEU A 4 -15.65 -10.13 13.48
C LEU A 4 -15.20 -8.87 14.21
N LYS A 5 -14.90 -7.79 13.48
CA LYS A 5 -14.58 -6.47 14.07
C LYS A 5 -15.75 -5.89 14.87
N SER A 6 -17.00 -6.18 14.49
CA SER A 6 -18.18 -5.68 15.22
C SER A 6 -18.62 -6.59 16.36
N GLU A 7 -18.30 -7.89 16.30
CA GLU A 7 -18.78 -8.89 17.28
C GLU A 7 -17.77 -9.19 18.39
N LEU A 8 -16.47 -8.99 18.16
CA LEU A 8 -15.41 -9.34 19.10
C LEU A 8 -14.91 -8.12 19.88
N ASP A 9 -14.50 -8.35 21.12
CA ASP A 9 -13.86 -7.38 22.03
C ASP A 9 -12.32 -7.37 21.94
N ILE A 10 -11.78 -8.12 20.98
CA ILE A 10 -10.35 -8.27 20.67
C ILE A 10 -10.02 -7.70 19.28
N PRO A 11 -8.78 -7.25 19.05
CA PRO A 11 -8.42 -6.62 17.79
C PRO A 11 -8.39 -7.67 16.67
N VAL A 12 -9.10 -7.37 15.58
CA VAL A 12 -9.14 -8.20 14.37
C VAL A 12 -8.38 -7.48 13.24
N PHE A 13 -7.44 -8.17 12.62
CA PHE A 13 -6.62 -7.65 11.54
C PHE A 13 -6.36 -8.73 10.49
N HIS A 14 -6.69 -8.45 9.23
CA HIS A 14 -6.35 -9.34 8.12
C HIS A 14 -5.03 -8.92 7.47
N ASP A 15 -4.01 -9.77 7.58
CA ASP A 15 -2.66 -9.42 7.17
C ASP A 15 -2.52 -9.22 5.66
N ASP A 16 -3.05 -10.13 4.83
CA ASP A 16 -2.99 -9.95 3.36
C ASP A 16 -3.71 -8.69 2.84
N GLN A 17 -4.61 -8.11 3.63
CA GLN A 17 -5.30 -6.87 3.28
C GLN A 17 -4.56 -5.66 3.85
N HIS A 18 -4.56 -5.57 5.17
CA HIS A 18 -4.09 -4.39 5.89
C HIS A 18 -2.58 -4.40 6.08
N GLY A 19 -1.96 -5.57 6.28
CA GLY A 19 -0.50 -5.71 6.31
C GLY A 19 0.12 -5.27 5.00
N THR A 20 -0.41 -5.78 3.87
CA THR A 20 -0.01 -5.35 2.52
C THR A 20 -0.14 -3.85 2.34
N ALA A 21 -1.27 -3.27 2.73
CA ALA A 21 -1.50 -1.83 2.61
C ALA A 21 -0.52 -0.99 3.45
N VAL A 22 -0.22 -1.43 4.67
CA VAL A 22 0.71 -0.75 5.58
C VAL A 22 2.13 -0.75 5.02
N VAL A 23 2.64 -1.90 4.57
CA VAL A 23 4.02 -1.98 4.06
C VAL A 23 4.14 -1.30 2.70
N THR A 24 3.12 -1.41 1.85
CA THR A 24 3.07 -0.71 0.56
C THR A 24 3.10 0.81 0.77
N LEU A 25 2.34 1.33 1.74
CA LEU A 25 2.37 2.75 2.07
C LEU A 25 3.74 3.16 2.63
N ALA A 26 4.34 2.36 3.52
CA ALA A 26 5.66 2.64 4.07
C ALA A 26 6.73 2.80 2.97
N ALA A 27 6.76 1.86 2.04
CA ALA A 27 7.64 1.92 0.87
C ALA A 27 7.33 3.14 -0.01
N LEU A 28 6.04 3.44 -0.24
CA LEU A 28 5.62 4.60 -1.04
C LEU A 28 6.09 5.93 -0.43
N LEU A 29 5.98 6.10 0.89
CA LEU A 29 6.42 7.33 1.58
C LEU A 29 7.91 7.61 1.34
N ASN A 30 8.75 6.57 1.45
CA ASN A 30 10.18 6.67 1.20
C ASN A 30 10.49 6.88 -0.30
N ALA A 31 9.79 6.17 -1.19
CA ALA A 31 9.93 6.33 -2.63
C ALA A 31 9.61 7.76 -3.08
N VAL A 32 8.50 8.32 -2.60
CA VAL A 32 8.04 9.69 -2.89
C VAL A 32 9.03 10.73 -2.38
N THR A 33 9.56 10.52 -1.17
CA THR A 33 10.62 11.37 -0.59
C THR A 33 11.88 11.35 -1.47
N LEU A 34 12.33 10.16 -1.89
CA LEU A 34 13.52 10.00 -2.72
C LEU A 34 13.38 10.67 -4.10
N VAL A 35 12.20 10.58 -4.73
CA VAL A 35 11.96 11.22 -6.04
C VAL A 35 11.58 12.71 -5.95
N GLY A 36 11.41 13.24 -4.72
CA GLY A 36 11.04 14.64 -4.50
C GLY A 36 9.64 15.01 -4.99
N LYS A 37 8.69 14.07 -4.98
CA LYS A 37 7.29 14.32 -5.37
C LYS A 37 6.43 14.71 -4.16
N ASN A 38 5.38 15.49 -4.39
CA ASN A 38 4.37 15.76 -3.36
C ASN A 38 3.31 14.65 -3.37
N ILE A 39 3.12 13.98 -2.22
CA ILE A 39 2.18 12.85 -2.09
C ILE A 39 0.74 13.20 -2.51
N ALA A 40 0.29 14.43 -2.23
CA ALA A 40 -1.08 14.87 -2.51
C ALA A 40 -1.36 15.09 -4.02
N GLU A 41 -0.29 15.26 -4.81
CA GLU A 41 -0.34 15.54 -6.25
C GLU A 41 -0.16 14.27 -7.11
N LEU A 42 0.15 13.14 -6.49
CA LEU A 42 0.38 11.89 -7.21
C LEU A 42 -0.87 11.39 -7.93
N LYS A 43 -0.68 10.94 -9.17
CA LYS A 43 -1.60 10.01 -9.82
C LYS A 43 -1.14 8.57 -9.57
N VAL A 44 -1.91 7.83 -8.77
CA VAL A 44 -1.62 6.43 -8.42
C VAL A 44 -2.54 5.49 -9.18
N VAL A 45 -1.98 4.49 -9.85
CA VAL A 45 -2.73 3.40 -10.50
C VAL A 45 -2.57 2.12 -9.68
N ILE A 46 -3.69 1.53 -9.27
CA ILE A 46 -3.71 0.24 -8.57
C ILE A 46 -4.33 -0.80 -9.49
N SER A 47 -3.57 -1.84 -9.83
CA SER A 47 -4.11 -3.03 -10.49
C SER A 47 -4.50 -4.07 -9.46
N GLY A 48 -5.79 -4.39 -9.41
CA GLY A 48 -6.38 -5.30 -8.45
C GLY A 48 -7.37 -4.59 -7.54
N ALA A 49 -8.66 -4.87 -7.72
CA ALA A 49 -9.74 -4.41 -6.83
C ALA A 49 -10.18 -5.50 -5.84
N GLY A 50 -9.23 -6.38 -5.48
CA GLY A 50 -9.39 -7.36 -4.42
C GLY A 50 -9.18 -6.73 -3.04
N ALA A 51 -8.98 -7.58 -2.05
CA ALA A 51 -8.91 -7.14 -0.66
C ALA A 51 -7.65 -6.28 -0.37
N ALA A 52 -6.48 -6.71 -0.84
CA ALA A 52 -5.23 -5.95 -0.75
C ALA A 52 -5.30 -4.59 -1.48
N GLY A 53 -5.75 -4.57 -2.74
CA GLY A 53 -5.83 -3.34 -3.52
C GLY A 53 -6.86 -2.35 -2.99
N THR A 54 -7.99 -2.84 -2.45
CA THR A 54 -8.95 -1.99 -1.74
C THR A 54 -8.35 -1.37 -0.47
N ALA A 55 -7.59 -2.16 0.31
CA ALA A 55 -6.93 -1.68 1.51
C ALA A 55 -5.82 -0.66 1.20
N CYS A 56 -5.00 -0.91 0.16
CA CYS A 56 -4.01 0.04 -0.35
C CYS A 56 -4.67 1.35 -0.78
N CYS A 57 -5.75 1.27 -1.55
CA CYS A 57 -6.51 2.44 -2.00
C CYS A 57 -7.03 3.27 -0.81
N ARG A 58 -7.58 2.61 0.22
CA ARG A 58 -8.10 3.28 1.41
C ARG A 58 -7.00 3.99 2.18
N ILE A 59 -5.92 3.30 2.52
CA ILE A 59 -4.85 3.89 3.32
C ILE A 59 -4.14 5.04 2.57
N MET A 60 -4.05 4.96 1.23
CA MET A 60 -3.54 6.04 0.39
C MET A 60 -4.45 7.28 0.38
N LYS A 61 -5.77 7.08 0.42
CA LYS A 61 -6.73 8.19 0.58
C LYS A 61 -6.56 8.88 1.93
N GLU A 62 -6.32 8.12 3.01
CA GLU A 62 -6.12 8.68 4.35
C GLU A 62 -4.87 9.58 4.44
N VAL A 63 -3.82 9.30 3.65
CA VAL A 63 -2.62 10.18 3.58
C VAL A 63 -2.74 11.31 2.55
N GLY A 64 -3.92 11.51 1.96
CA GLY A 64 -4.23 12.65 1.10
C GLY A 64 -4.01 12.44 -0.40
N ILE A 65 -3.79 11.21 -0.87
CA ILE A 65 -3.70 10.95 -2.32
C ILE A 65 -5.08 11.09 -2.95
N SER A 66 -5.26 12.16 -3.72
CA SER A 66 -6.55 12.53 -4.29
C SER A 66 -6.87 11.78 -5.59
N ASN A 67 -5.86 11.53 -6.43
CA ASN A 67 -6.02 10.90 -7.74
C ASN A 67 -5.54 9.43 -7.73
N ILE A 68 -6.46 8.52 -7.40
CA ILE A 68 -6.21 7.07 -7.44
C ILE A 68 -7.09 6.46 -8.53
N ILE A 69 -6.53 5.64 -9.41
CA ILE A 69 -7.26 4.89 -10.44
C ILE A 69 -7.11 3.40 -10.13
N VAL A 70 -8.23 2.73 -9.82
CA VAL A 70 -8.21 1.28 -9.53
C VAL A 70 -8.76 0.50 -10.71
N CYS A 71 -8.03 -0.52 -11.15
CA CYS A 71 -8.40 -1.41 -12.23
C CYS A 71 -8.73 -2.82 -11.71
N ASP A 72 -9.72 -3.46 -12.30
CA ASP A 72 -9.96 -4.90 -12.16
C ASP A 72 -10.01 -5.60 -13.53
N ARG A 73 -10.39 -6.87 -13.55
CA ARG A 73 -10.51 -7.65 -14.80
C ARG A 73 -11.41 -7.04 -15.88
N GLU A 74 -12.38 -6.21 -15.52
CA GLU A 74 -13.25 -5.52 -16.48
C GLU A 74 -12.68 -4.17 -16.94
N GLY A 75 -11.60 -3.68 -16.32
CA GLY A 75 -10.99 -2.38 -16.59
C GLY A 75 -11.09 -1.43 -15.40
N ILE A 76 -11.00 -0.13 -15.70
CA ILE A 76 -11.03 0.94 -14.69
C ILE A 76 -12.37 0.92 -13.93
N ILE A 77 -12.31 1.11 -12.61
CA ILE A 77 -13.49 1.32 -11.77
C ILE A 77 -13.84 2.81 -11.79
N TYR A 78 -15.10 3.11 -12.07
CA TYR A 78 -15.62 4.46 -12.21
C TYR A 78 -17.06 4.53 -11.68
N ARG A 79 -17.50 5.73 -11.31
CA ARG A 79 -18.85 5.99 -10.80
C ARG A 79 -19.91 5.58 -11.83
N GLY A 80 -20.88 4.77 -11.40
CA GLY A 80 -21.97 4.29 -12.26
C GLY A 80 -21.65 3.03 -13.09
N ARG A 81 -20.43 2.47 -12.98
CA ARG A 81 -20.11 1.15 -13.54
C ARG A 81 -21.03 0.08 -12.95
N GLN A 82 -21.63 -0.77 -13.80
CA GLN A 82 -22.58 -1.81 -13.37
C GLN A 82 -21.96 -3.22 -13.30
N ARG A 83 -20.92 -3.49 -14.10
CA ARG A 83 -20.35 -4.83 -14.26
C ARG A 83 -19.37 -5.19 -13.15
N ASN A 84 -19.48 -6.40 -12.61
CA ASN A 84 -18.54 -6.99 -11.64
C ASN A 84 -18.33 -6.12 -10.38
N MET A 85 -19.41 -5.49 -9.89
CA MET A 85 -19.38 -4.58 -8.73
C MET A 85 -19.80 -5.28 -7.45
N ASN A 86 -19.20 -4.84 -6.34
CA ASN A 86 -19.57 -5.19 -4.98
C ASN A 86 -19.42 -3.94 -4.09
N GLN A 87 -19.76 -4.03 -2.81
CA GLN A 87 -19.71 -2.88 -1.90
C GLN A 87 -18.32 -2.21 -1.82
N ALA A 88 -17.24 -3.00 -1.82
CA ALA A 88 -15.88 -2.46 -1.80
C ALA A 88 -15.56 -1.66 -3.08
N LYS A 89 -15.96 -2.17 -4.24
CA LYS A 89 -15.77 -1.48 -5.53
C LYS A 89 -16.69 -0.28 -5.71
N LEU A 90 -17.88 -0.30 -5.12
CA LEU A 90 -18.75 0.88 -5.08
C LEU A 90 -18.08 2.01 -4.29
N TRP A 91 -17.51 1.71 -3.12
CA TRP A 91 -16.72 2.68 -2.38
C TRP A 91 -15.55 3.23 -3.20
N ILE A 92 -14.82 2.35 -3.91
CA ILE A 92 -13.75 2.78 -4.84
C ILE A 92 -14.31 3.73 -5.91
N ALA A 93 -15.39 3.35 -6.59
CA ALA A 93 -16.02 4.15 -7.65
C ALA A 93 -16.50 5.52 -7.19
N GLU A 94 -16.88 5.65 -5.91
CA GLU A 94 -17.38 6.89 -5.33
C GLU A 94 -16.27 7.84 -4.86
N ASN A 95 -15.13 7.29 -4.41
CA ASN A 95 -14.07 8.01 -3.70
C ASN A 95 -12.77 8.18 -4.49
N THR A 96 -12.64 7.53 -5.65
CA THR A 96 -11.44 7.52 -6.50
C THR A 96 -11.77 7.99 -7.91
N ASN A 97 -10.76 8.05 -8.78
CA ASN A 97 -10.94 8.40 -10.20
C ASN A 97 -11.70 9.72 -10.40
N PRO A 98 -11.16 10.86 -9.90
CA PRO A 98 -11.85 12.16 -9.91
C PRO A 98 -12.20 12.63 -11.33
N GLU A 99 -11.38 12.26 -12.31
CA GLU A 99 -11.57 12.58 -13.73
C GLU A 99 -12.56 11.63 -14.44
N THR A 100 -13.09 10.61 -13.74
CA THR A 100 -14.01 9.60 -14.29
C THR A 100 -13.46 8.94 -15.56
N ILE A 101 -12.17 8.58 -15.52
CA ILE A 101 -11.50 7.88 -16.62
C ILE A 101 -12.15 6.51 -16.82
N HIS A 102 -12.32 6.12 -18.08
CA HIS A 102 -12.81 4.80 -18.49
C HIS A 102 -11.74 4.08 -19.32
N GLY A 103 -11.88 2.77 -19.48
CA GLY A 103 -10.99 1.96 -20.32
C GLY A 103 -10.30 0.84 -19.55
N ARG A 104 -9.14 0.44 -20.03
CA ARG A 104 -8.32 -0.66 -19.50
C ARG A 104 -7.16 -0.12 -18.67
N LEU A 105 -6.39 -1.03 -18.07
CA LEU A 105 -5.19 -0.67 -17.29
C LEU A 105 -4.27 0.28 -18.07
N ARG A 106 -4.00 -0.03 -19.34
CA ARG A 106 -3.21 0.79 -20.26
C ARG A 106 -3.59 2.27 -20.20
N ASP A 107 -4.88 2.58 -20.19
CA ASP A 107 -5.41 3.95 -20.22
C ASP A 107 -5.24 4.68 -18.89
N ALA A 108 -5.26 3.94 -17.77
CA ALA A 108 -4.97 4.50 -16.45
C ALA A 108 -3.52 4.97 -16.31
N MET A 109 -2.58 4.34 -17.03
CA MET A 109 -1.14 4.56 -16.92
C MET A 109 -0.68 5.92 -17.48
N ASP A 110 -1.48 6.59 -18.31
CA ASP A 110 -1.14 7.91 -18.85
C ASP A 110 -0.86 8.91 -17.74
N LYS A 111 0.38 9.43 -17.70
CA LYS A 111 0.86 10.38 -16.68
C LYS A 111 0.69 9.87 -15.24
N ALA A 112 0.63 8.56 -15.03
CA ALA A 112 0.66 7.98 -13.69
C ALA A 112 2.05 8.18 -13.06
N ASP A 113 2.11 8.55 -11.80
CA ASP A 113 3.37 8.65 -11.05
C ASP A 113 3.79 7.31 -10.44
N VAL A 114 2.78 6.55 -10.03
CA VAL A 114 2.94 5.32 -9.27
C VAL A 114 2.04 4.25 -9.86
N PHE A 115 2.58 3.06 -10.06
CA PHE A 115 1.82 1.83 -10.30
C PHE A 115 1.97 0.89 -9.11
N ILE A 116 0.87 0.28 -8.68
CA ILE A 116 0.82 -0.72 -7.61
C ILE A 116 0.01 -1.92 -8.11
N GLY A 117 0.70 -3.00 -8.39
CA GLY A 117 0.13 -4.27 -8.79
C GLY A 117 -0.05 -5.18 -7.58
N VAL A 118 -1.29 -5.60 -7.33
CA VAL A 118 -1.66 -6.63 -6.34
C VAL A 118 -2.68 -7.57 -6.99
N SER A 119 -2.34 -8.04 -8.18
CA SER A 119 -3.28 -8.68 -9.11
C SER A 119 -2.76 -10.01 -9.66
N VAL A 120 -2.39 -10.06 -10.95
CA VAL A 120 -2.01 -11.28 -11.67
C VAL A 120 -0.75 -11.02 -12.51
N PRO A 121 0.04 -12.06 -12.83
CA PRO A 121 1.31 -11.88 -13.52
C PRO A 121 1.17 -11.34 -14.94
N GLY A 122 2.21 -10.63 -15.41
CA GLY A 122 2.40 -10.27 -16.82
C GLY A 122 1.38 -9.32 -17.44
N ILE A 123 0.69 -8.52 -16.62
CA ILE A 123 -0.33 -7.57 -17.10
C ILE A 123 0.21 -6.18 -17.43
N LEU A 124 1.41 -5.86 -16.97
CA LEU A 124 2.05 -4.58 -17.17
C LEU A 124 3.18 -4.75 -18.20
N SER A 125 3.20 -3.89 -19.22
CA SER A 125 4.25 -3.91 -20.24
C SER A 125 5.19 -2.70 -20.12
N VAL A 126 6.37 -2.80 -20.70
CA VAL A 126 7.28 -1.64 -20.88
C VAL A 126 6.58 -0.49 -21.61
N SER A 127 5.69 -0.80 -22.56
CA SER A 127 4.94 0.22 -23.30
C SER A 127 3.97 1.00 -22.39
N ASP A 128 3.46 0.36 -21.33
CA ASP A 128 2.61 1.00 -20.33
C ASP A 128 3.44 1.90 -19.39
N ILE A 129 4.60 1.40 -18.94
CA ILE A 129 5.52 2.19 -18.10
C ILE A 129 5.98 3.45 -18.82
N LYS A 130 6.25 3.37 -20.13
CA LYS A 130 6.62 4.55 -20.95
C LYS A 130 5.52 5.62 -21.06
N ARG A 131 4.27 5.33 -20.69
CA ARG A 131 3.17 6.31 -20.63
C ARG A 131 3.11 7.06 -19.31
N MET A 132 3.82 6.57 -18.29
CA MET A 132 3.88 7.17 -16.96
C MET A 132 4.59 8.54 -16.99
N SER A 133 4.40 9.28 -15.91
CA SER A 133 5.13 10.53 -15.66
C SER A 133 6.63 10.28 -15.44
N SER A 134 7.43 11.34 -15.49
CA SER A 134 8.86 11.27 -15.16
C SER A 134 9.10 10.70 -13.77
N ASN A 135 10.22 10.00 -13.60
CA ASN A 135 10.59 9.28 -12.38
C ASN A 135 9.48 8.30 -11.93
N PRO A 136 9.11 7.30 -12.76
CA PRO A 136 8.02 6.41 -12.43
C PRO A 136 8.39 5.44 -11.29
N ILE A 137 7.44 5.26 -10.37
CA ILE A 137 7.54 4.31 -9.26
C ILE A 137 6.65 3.11 -9.59
N VAL A 138 7.20 1.90 -9.60
CA VAL A 138 6.47 0.68 -9.95
C VAL A 138 6.62 -0.34 -8.84
N PHE A 139 5.50 -0.69 -8.20
CA PHE A 139 5.42 -1.77 -7.22
C PHE A 139 4.67 -2.94 -7.87
N ALA A 140 5.37 -4.01 -8.25
CA ALA A 140 4.79 -5.20 -8.88
C ALA A 140 4.76 -6.36 -7.86
N LEU A 141 3.66 -6.45 -7.10
CA LEU A 141 3.59 -7.23 -5.86
C LEU A 141 2.86 -8.57 -6.02
N ALA A 142 2.41 -8.93 -7.23
CA ALA A 142 1.91 -10.28 -7.49
C ALA A 142 3.00 -11.33 -7.18
N ASN A 143 2.57 -12.45 -6.62
CA ASN A 143 3.43 -13.60 -6.29
C ASN A 143 2.85 -14.88 -6.91
N PRO A 144 3.70 -15.84 -7.30
CA PRO A 144 5.17 -15.79 -7.32
C PRO A 144 5.74 -14.96 -8.48
N GLU A 145 4.94 -14.73 -9.52
CA GLU A 145 5.31 -13.94 -10.69
C GLU A 145 4.68 -12.54 -10.62
N PRO A 146 5.47 -11.46 -10.77
CA PRO A 146 4.99 -10.09 -10.67
C PRO A 146 4.19 -9.66 -11.92
N GLU A 147 3.53 -8.51 -11.83
CA GLU A 147 2.80 -7.89 -12.95
C GLU A 147 3.70 -7.58 -14.16
N ILE A 148 5.00 -7.36 -13.94
CA ILE A 148 6.06 -7.25 -14.95
C ILE A 148 7.36 -7.82 -14.36
N ALA A 149 8.15 -8.51 -15.17
CA ALA A 149 9.45 -9.01 -14.74
C ALA A 149 10.40 -7.83 -14.40
N PRO A 150 11.15 -7.89 -13.29
CA PRO A 150 12.08 -6.82 -12.92
C PRO A 150 13.14 -6.51 -13.97
N GLU A 151 13.60 -7.54 -14.69
CA GLU A 151 14.55 -7.43 -15.79
C GLU A 151 13.99 -6.58 -16.94
N GLU A 152 12.68 -6.66 -17.19
CA GLU A 152 12.01 -5.88 -18.22
C GLU A 152 11.74 -4.43 -17.77
N ALA A 153 11.44 -4.23 -16.48
CA ALA A 153 11.02 -2.93 -15.96
C ALA A 153 12.19 -2.02 -15.52
N SER A 154 13.26 -2.58 -14.97
CA SER A 154 14.33 -1.86 -14.26
C SER A 154 14.90 -0.65 -15.02
N SER A 155 15.10 -0.76 -16.33
CA SER A 155 15.66 0.32 -17.16
C SER A 155 14.67 1.44 -17.50
N PHE A 156 13.39 1.28 -17.17
CA PHE A 156 12.31 2.22 -17.50
C PHE A 156 11.67 2.85 -16.26
N VAL A 157 12.07 2.43 -15.07
CA VAL A 157 11.53 2.90 -13.79
C VAL A 157 12.60 3.57 -12.96
N ARG A 158 12.19 4.52 -12.14
CA ARG A 158 13.08 5.15 -11.16
C ARG A 158 13.20 4.31 -9.91
N ILE A 159 12.10 3.68 -9.51
CA ILE A 159 12.03 2.81 -8.33
C ILE A 159 11.19 1.61 -8.69
N LEU A 160 11.75 0.42 -8.45
CA LEU A 160 11.05 -0.85 -8.58
C LEU A 160 10.98 -1.52 -7.22
N ALA A 161 9.81 -2.05 -6.86
CA ALA A 161 9.63 -2.91 -5.70
C ALA A 161 8.81 -4.14 -6.09
N THR A 162 9.09 -5.26 -5.45
CA THR A 162 8.35 -6.52 -5.67
C THR A 162 8.02 -7.19 -4.35
N GLY A 163 7.19 -8.24 -4.39
CA GLY A 163 6.99 -9.13 -3.23
C GLY A 163 8.12 -10.14 -3.01
N ARG A 164 9.03 -10.29 -3.98
CA ARG A 164 10.04 -11.35 -3.98
C ARG A 164 11.30 -10.90 -3.25
N SER A 165 11.95 -11.85 -2.59
CA SER A 165 13.14 -11.63 -1.75
C SER A 165 14.46 -11.56 -2.53
N ASP A 166 14.45 -11.97 -3.80
CA ASP A 166 15.64 -11.99 -4.66
C ASP A 166 15.90 -10.66 -5.37
N TYR A 167 15.04 -9.65 -5.18
CA TYR A 167 15.22 -8.30 -5.69
C TYR A 167 15.30 -7.26 -4.57
N PRO A 168 15.89 -6.08 -4.84
CA PRO A 168 15.80 -4.94 -3.94
C PRO A 168 14.35 -4.56 -3.64
N ASN A 169 14.16 -3.79 -2.56
CA ASN A 169 12.85 -3.26 -2.17
C ASN A 169 11.76 -4.32 -2.04
N GLN A 170 12.03 -5.41 -1.32
CA GLN A 170 11.01 -6.40 -1.03
C GLN A 170 9.90 -5.81 -0.14
N ILE A 171 8.69 -5.64 -0.68
CA ILE A 171 7.50 -5.27 0.08
C ILE A 171 6.87 -6.55 0.62
N ASN A 172 7.03 -6.77 1.93
CA ASN A 172 6.58 -7.98 2.61
C ASN A 172 5.88 -7.66 3.93
N ASN A 173 4.71 -8.26 4.14
CA ASN A 173 3.86 -8.04 5.32
C ASN A 173 4.54 -8.43 6.64
N MET A 174 5.63 -9.23 6.59
CA MET A 174 6.50 -9.54 7.72
C MET A 174 7.09 -8.30 8.40
N LEU A 175 7.18 -7.17 7.70
CA LEU A 175 7.59 -5.89 8.30
C LEU A 175 6.51 -5.27 9.20
N CYS A 176 5.25 -5.67 9.05
CA CYS A 176 4.11 -5.10 9.75
C CYS A 176 3.64 -5.99 10.91
N PHE A 177 3.20 -7.21 10.62
CA PHE A 177 2.42 -7.99 11.59
C PHE A 177 3.14 -8.27 12.93
N PRO A 178 4.46 -8.55 13.00
CA PRO A 178 5.09 -8.87 14.28
C PRO A 178 5.06 -7.68 15.24
N GLY A 179 5.46 -6.50 14.76
CA GLY A 179 5.47 -5.28 15.56
C GLY A 179 4.06 -4.78 15.86
N LEU A 180 3.15 -4.89 14.88
CA LEU A 180 1.75 -4.50 15.02
C LEU A 180 1.06 -5.30 16.12
N PHE A 181 1.08 -6.64 16.04
CA PHE A 181 0.42 -7.48 17.03
C PHE A 181 1.08 -7.37 18.40
N ARG A 182 2.42 -7.27 18.47
CA ARG A 182 3.10 -7.02 19.74
C ARG A 182 2.60 -5.73 20.40
N GLY A 183 2.48 -4.65 19.63
CA GLY A 183 1.97 -3.37 20.14
C GLY A 183 0.51 -3.45 20.59
N LEU A 184 -0.36 -4.08 19.80
CA LEU A 184 -1.77 -4.27 20.16
C LEU A 184 -1.94 -5.08 21.46
N LEU A 185 -1.16 -6.15 21.61
CA LEU A 185 -1.16 -6.97 22.83
C LEU A 185 -0.60 -6.19 24.02
N ASP A 186 0.47 -5.43 23.82
CA ASP A 186 1.08 -4.60 24.86
C ASP A 186 0.15 -3.50 25.37
N SER A 187 -0.62 -2.86 24.49
CA SER A 187 -1.60 -1.85 24.90
C SER A 187 -2.94 -2.45 25.33
N ARG A 188 -3.11 -3.78 25.24
CA ARG A 188 -4.41 -4.46 25.36
C ARG A 188 -5.48 -3.78 24.49
N ALA A 189 -5.10 -3.41 23.26
CA ALA A 189 -5.98 -2.68 22.36
C ALA A 189 -7.23 -3.51 22.07
N LYS A 190 -8.40 -2.87 22.06
CA LYS A 190 -9.68 -3.52 21.74
C LYS A 190 -10.01 -3.53 20.25
N ALA A 191 -9.34 -2.69 19.46
CA ALA A 191 -9.57 -2.55 18.04
C ALA A 191 -8.31 -2.06 17.31
N VAL A 192 -8.30 -2.22 15.98
CA VAL A 192 -7.32 -1.63 15.07
C VAL A 192 -8.02 -0.59 14.20
N ASN A 193 -7.83 0.70 14.50
CA ASN A 193 -8.34 1.80 13.69
C ASN A 193 -7.35 2.18 12.57
N GLU A 194 -7.72 3.15 11.72
CA GLU A 194 -6.88 3.58 10.60
C GLU A 194 -5.61 4.29 11.08
N GLU A 195 -5.68 5.04 12.17
CA GLU A 195 -4.54 5.73 12.76
C GLU A 195 -3.43 4.77 13.19
N ILE A 196 -3.78 3.60 13.75
CA ILE A 196 -2.80 2.55 14.08
C ILE A 196 -2.10 2.04 12.82
N LYS A 197 -2.83 1.84 11.72
CA LYS A 197 -2.24 1.37 10.45
C LYS A 197 -1.30 2.42 9.87
N LEU A 198 -1.70 3.70 9.90
CA LEU A 198 -0.86 4.82 9.47
C LEU A 198 0.39 4.94 10.35
N ALA A 199 0.25 4.80 11.67
CA ALA A 199 1.39 4.83 12.59
C ALA A 199 2.38 3.68 12.30
N ALA A 200 1.87 2.47 12.04
CA ALA A 200 2.70 1.34 11.64
C ALA A 200 3.43 1.61 10.32
N ALA A 201 2.76 2.15 9.30
CA ALA A 201 3.38 2.48 8.01
C ALA A 201 4.50 3.51 8.17
N ASN A 202 4.26 4.58 8.93
CA ASN A 202 5.27 5.61 9.21
C ASN A 202 6.45 5.05 10.03
N ALA A 203 6.20 4.14 10.97
CA ALA A 203 7.25 3.50 11.76
C ALA A 203 8.13 2.57 10.93
N ILE A 204 7.57 1.85 9.95
CA ILE A 204 8.36 1.05 9.00
C ILE A 204 9.19 1.95 8.11
N ALA A 205 8.58 3.01 7.54
CA ALA A 205 9.27 3.95 6.67
C ALA A 205 10.47 4.61 7.36
N SER A 206 10.31 5.02 8.62
CA SER A 206 11.35 5.69 9.40
C SER A 206 12.50 4.79 9.85
N CYS A 207 12.40 3.46 9.66
CA CYS A 207 13.53 2.56 9.88
C CYS A 207 14.61 2.67 8.80
N VAL A 208 14.31 3.29 7.66
CA VAL A 208 15.30 3.66 6.65
C VAL A 208 15.75 5.09 6.92
N ASP A 209 17.03 5.29 7.24
CA ASP A 209 17.59 6.64 7.43
C ASP A 209 17.53 7.39 6.10
N GLN A 210 17.18 8.67 6.12
CA GLN A 210 17.12 9.51 4.91
C GLN A 210 18.44 9.54 4.14
N ARG A 211 19.57 9.36 4.81
CA ARG A 211 20.91 9.31 4.20
C ARG A 211 21.18 8.00 3.46
N ASP A 212 20.48 6.93 3.84
CA ASP A 212 20.61 5.60 3.24
C ASP A 212 19.56 5.37 2.15
N LEU A 213 18.55 6.24 2.02
CA LEU A 213 17.54 6.17 0.97
C LEU A 213 18.19 6.15 -0.41
N SER A 214 17.88 5.11 -1.17
CA SER A 214 18.32 4.94 -2.55
C SER A 214 17.26 4.21 -3.36
N GLU A 215 17.42 4.17 -4.68
CA GLU A 215 16.46 3.52 -5.59
C GLU A 215 16.27 2.04 -5.27
N ASP A 216 17.28 1.40 -4.68
CA ASP A 216 17.31 -0.01 -4.27
C ASP A 216 17.10 -0.21 -2.74
N TYR A 217 16.85 0.87 -1.98
CA TYR A 217 16.62 0.80 -0.54
C TYR A 217 15.59 1.84 -0.06
N ILE A 218 14.31 1.54 -0.30
CA ILE A 218 13.16 2.35 0.19
C ILE A 218 12.39 1.68 1.34
N VAL A 219 12.68 0.43 1.65
CA VAL A 219 11.99 -0.36 2.68
C VAL A 219 13.04 -1.19 3.43
N PRO A 220 12.96 -1.29 4.77
CA PRO A 220 13.97 -2.02 5.54
C PRO A 220 13.91 -3.52 5.25
N SER A 221 15.01 -4.22 5.57
CA SER A 221 15.05 -5.68 5.51
C SER A 221 14.04 -6.32 6.49
N ILE A 222 13.42 -7.43 6.09
CA ILE A 222 12.56 -8.25 6.96
C ILE A 222 13.28 -8.78 8.22
N PHE A 223 14.62 -8.77 8.22
CA PHE A 223 15.44 -9.20 9.36
C PHE A 223 15.90 -8.05 10.25
N ASP A 224 15.56 -6.79 9.91
CA ASP A 224 15.89 -5.66 10.76
C ASP A 224 15.04 -5.68 12.03
N ARG A 225 15.69 -6.03 13.15
CA ARG A 225 15.06 -6.13 14.46
C ARG A 225 14.52 -4.78 14.97
N LYS A 226 15.02 -3.65 14.45
CA LYS A 226 14.53 -2.32 14.80
C LYS A 226 13.09 -2.11 14.34
N VAL A 227 12.68 -2.73 13.23
CA VAL A 227 11.33 -2.58 12.66
C VAL A 227 10.26 -3.01 13.67
N VAL A 228 10.44 -4.19 14.28
CA VAL A 228 9.49 -4.71 15.29
C VAL A 228 9.36 -3.73 16.45
N ALA A 229 10.49 -3.25 17.00
CA ALA A 229 10.48 -2.32 18.12
C ALA A 229 9.83 -0.98 17.76
N ALA A 230 10.15 -0.41 16.60
CA ALA A 230 9.60 0.86 16.13
C ALA A 230 8.09 0.76 15.91
N VAL A 231 7.62 -0.27 15.21
CA VAL A 231 6.19 -0.50 14.96
C VAL A 231 5.45 -0.75 16.27
N THR A 232 5.99 -1.58 17.18
CA THR A 232 5.39 -1.82 18.50
C THR A 232 5.20 -0.52 19.27
N ALA A 233 6.24 0.31 19.36
CA ALA A 233 6.16 1.59 20.08
C ALA A 233 5.11 2.53 19.47
N ALA A 234 5.10 2.69 18.14
CA ALA A 234 4.14 3.54 17.44
C ALA A 234 2.68 3.07 17.62
N VAL A 235 2.46 1.75 17.61
CA VAL A 235 1.14 1.15 17.79
C VAL A 235 0.65 1.31 19.23
N VAL A 236 1.51 1.10 20.23
CA VAL A 236 1.15 1.32 21.65
C VAL A 236 0.77 2.78 21.89
N ASP A 237 1.62 3.72 21.45
CA ASP A 237 1.35 5.15 21.61
C ASP A 237 0.04 5.56 20.93
N THR A 238 -0.17 5.10 19.69
CA THR A 238 -1.38 5.40 18.94
C THR A 238 -2.63 4.78 19.58
N ALA A 239 -2.55 3.54 20.08
CA ALA A 239 -3.67 2.90 20.76
C ALA A 239 -4.11 3.68 22.00
N VAL A 240 -3.16 4.24 22.76
CA VAL A 240 -3.45 5.12 23.91
C VAL A 240 -4.04 6.45 23.44
N ARG A 241 -3.45 7.07 22.41
CA ARG A 241 -3.87 8.36 21.87
C ARG A 241 -5.29 8.34 21.31
N THR A 242 -5.67 7.27 20.61
CA THR A 242 -7.01 7.12 20.01
C THR A 242 -8.02 6.44 20.93
N GLY A 243 -7.65 6.17 22.18
CA GLY A 243 -8.57 5.64 23.19
C GLY A 243 -9.00 4.17 22.98
N VAL A 244 -8.30 3.42 22.14
CA VAL A 244 -8.57 1.98 21.93
C VAL A 244 -7.75 1.08 22.86
N SER A 245 -6.78 1.64 23.57
CA SER A 245 -6.00 0.97 24.63
C SER A 245 -6.92 0.46 25.75
N GLY A 246 -6.70 -0.78 26.18
CA GLY A 246 -7.36 -1.40 27.33
C GLY A 246 -6.57 -1.27 28.64
N LYS A 247 -5.38 -0.65 28.60
CA LYS A 247 -4.65 -0.24 29.81
C LYS A 247 -5.26 1.05 30.35
N GLU A 248 -5.63 1.07 31.63
CA GLU A 248 -5.93 2.32 32.35
C GLU A 248 -4.65 3.18 32.41
N ARG A 249 -4.81 4.50 32.25
CA ARG A 249 -3.71 5.47 32.30
C ARG A 249 -3.15 5.60 33.71
#